data_AF-A0A929GIV1-F1
#
_entry.id   AF-A0A929GIV1-F1
#
_cell.length_a   1.000
_cell.length_b   1.000
_cell.length_c   1.000
_cell.angle_alpha   90.00
_cell.angle_beta   90.00
_cell.angle_gamma   90.00
#
_symmetry.space_group_name_H-M   'P 1'
#
loop_
_entity.id
_entity.type
_entity.pdbx_description
1 polymer ?
#
loop_
_entity_poly.entity_id
_entity_poly.type
_entity_poly.pdbx_seq_one_letter_code
_entity_poly.pdbx_strand_id
1 'polypeptide(L)'
;QYIRSEVPEEKDSLALYSSKYAESFNLLDEFWLDMEEVADVLPVETYSFRDFNANQRYLEVRDSVYIYMISVQDYKPADSVPPMQFLEDEIKRIILNKRKNDLIKNMRQTVLQDAIEHNQVEIY
;
A
#
# COMPACT_ATOMS: atom_id res chain seq x y z
N GLN A 1 -18.45 23.59 2.95
CA GLN A 1 -18.19 22.19 2.56
C GLN A 1 -16.68 22.04 2.40
N TYR A 2 -15.96 21.73 3.48
CA TYR A 2 -14.48 21.81 3.55
C TYR A 2 -13.75 20.67 2.84
N ILE A 3 -14.41 19.54 2.58
CA ILE A 3 -13.83 18.36 1.93
C ILE A 3 -13.50 18.62 0.45
N ARG A 4 -14.05 19.67 -0.16
CA ARG A 4 -13.86 20.02 -1.58
C ARG A 4 -12.69 20.98 -1.82
N SER A 5 -12.04 21.46 -0.76
CA SER A 5 -11.09 22.56 -0.88
C SER A 5 -9.65 22.06 -0.90
N GLU A 6 -8.90 22.49 -1.92
CA GLU A 6 -7.45 22.27 -2.03
C GLU A 6 -6.63 23.28 -1.20
N VAL A 7 -7.30 24.18 -0.46
CA VAL A 7 -6.63 25.24 0.32
C VAL A 7 -6.01 24.65 1.60
N PRO A 8 -4.70 24.81 1.84
CA PRO A 8 -4.01 24.26 3.01
C PRO A 8 -4.63 24.65 4.36
N GLU A 9 -5.04 25.91 4.52
CA GLU A 9 -5.66 26.42 5.76
C GLU A 9 -7.02 25.75 6.07
N GLU A 10 -7.76 25.35 5.03
CA GLU A 10 -9.03 24.65 5.17
C GLU A 10 -8.83 23.17 5.51
N LYS A 11 -7.74 22.56 5.03
CA LYS A 11 -7.33 21.20 5.43
C LYS A 11 -6.93 21.14 6.90
N ASP A 12 -6.17 22.11 7.40
CA ASP A 12 -5.78 22.18 8.82
C ASP A 12 -7.01 22.35 9.73
N SER A 13 -7.96 23.18 9.30
CA SER A 13 -9.24 23.36 9.99
C SER A 13 -10.08 22.07 10.00
N LEU A 14 -10.10 21.34 8.88
CA LEU A 14 -10.76 20.04 8.77
C LEU A 14 -10.09 18.98 9.65
N ALA A 15 -8.75 18.98 9.74
CA ALA A 15 -8.01 18.09 10.63
C ALA A 15 -8.30 18.38 12.10
N LEU A 16 -8.38 19.65 12.48
CA LEU A 16 -8.75 20.06 13.83
C LEU A 16 -10.21 19.70 14.18
N TYR A 17 -11.13 19.82 13.22
CA TYR A 17 -12.51 19.39 13.40
C TYR A 17 -12.63 17.88 13.52
N SER A 18 -11.96 17.14 12.63
CA SER A 18 -11.98 15.67 12.62
C SER A 18 -11.37 15.10 13.90
N SER A 19 -10.27 15.68 14.41
CA SER A 19 -9.68 15.23 15.68
C SER A 19 -10.57 15.45 16.90
N LYS A 20 -11.56 16.36 16.84
CA LYS A 20 -12.49 16.63 17.95
C LYS A 20 -13.76 15.80 17.90
N TYR A 21 -14.23 15.44 16.70
CA TYR A 21 -15.57 14.89 16.51
C TYR A 21 -15.62 13.58 15.73
N ALA A 22 -14.57 13.22 14.98
CA ALA A 22 -14.53 11.98 14.22
C ALA A 22 -14.00 10.84 15.10
N GLU A 23 -14.65 9.69 15.05
CA GLU A 23 -14.20 8.47 15.71
C GLU A 23 -12.95 7.90 15.03
N SER A 24 -12.88 8.00 13.70
CA SER A 24 -11.71 7.68 12.89
C SER A 24 -11.61 8.68 11.76
N PHE A 25 -10.43 9.24 11.53
CA PHE A 25 -10.16 10.08 10.38
C PHE A 25 -8.75 9.85 9.85
N ASN A 26 -8.59 9.90 8.54
CA ASN A 26 -7.29 9.94 7.89
C ASN A 26 -7.35 10.96 6.77
N LEU A 27 -6.53 12.01 6.88
CA LEU A 27 -6.43 13.11 5.92
C LEU A 27 -5.06 13.12 5.24
N LEU A 28 -4.25 12.09 5.46
CA LEU A 28 -2.92 11.99 4.88
C LEU A 28 -3.09 11.71 3.38
N ASP A 29 -2.65 12.65 2.55
CA ASP A 29 -2.77 12.62 1.09
C ASP A 29 -1.88 11.55 0.41
N GLU A 30 -1.18 10.71 1.19
CA GLU A 30 -0.06 9.93 0.68
C GLU A 30 -0.27 8.42 0.66
N PHE A 31 -1.40 7.86 1.10
CA PHE A 31 -1.55 6.39 1.14
C PHE A 31 -2.55 5.88 0.12
N TRP A 32 -2.10 4.90 -0.67
CA TRP A 32 -2.99 4.09 -1.49
C TRP A 32 -3.58 2.98 -0.64
N LEU A 33 -4.89 2.77 -0.74
CA LEU A 33 -5.63 1.75 0.00
C LEU A 33 -6.22 0.75 -0.96
N ASP A 34 -6.25 -0.51 -0.55
CA ASP A 34 -6.97 -1.53 -1.31
C ASP A 34 -8.48 -1.30 -1.19
N MET A 35 -9.19 -1.62 -2.27
CA MET A 35 -10.65 -1.47 -2.29
C MET A 35 -11.34 -2.36 -1.26
N GLU A 36 -10.74 -3.51 -0.92
CA GLU A 36 -11.22 -4.40 0.14
C GLU A 36 -11.11 -3.74 1.52
N GLU A 37 -10.00 -3.07 1.81
CA GLU A 37 -9.80 -2.34 3.08
C GLU A 37 -10.80 -1.18 3.23
N VAL A 38 -11.16 -0.52 2.13
CA VAL A 38 -12.18 0.54 2.13
C VAL A 38 -13.58 -0.05 2.35
N ALA A 39 -13.86 -1.23 1.81
CA ALA A 39 -15.14 -1.92 1.99
C ALA A 39 -15.35 -2.37 3.45
N ASP A 40 -14.30 -2.80 4.14
CA ASP A 40 -14.37 -3.21 5.55
C ASP A 40 -14.78 -2.06 6.51
N VAL A 41 -14.46 -0.82 6.15
CA VAL A 41 -14.76 0.37 6.97
C VAL A 41 -16.15 0.94 6.69
N LEU A 42 -16.69 0.70 5.49
CA LEU A 42 -17.98 1.26 5.07
C LEU A 42 -19.14 0.34 5.43
N PRO A 43 -20.22 0.85 6.04
CA PRO A 43 -21.33 0.03 6.53
C PRO A 43 -22.30 -0.43 5.43
N VAL A 44 -21.88 -0.57 4.17
CA VAL A 44 -22.82 -0.76 3.04
C VAL A 44 -22.43 -1.91 2.12
N GLU A 45 -23.23 -2.98 2.14
CA GLU A 45 -23.29 -3.97 1.05
C GLU A 45 -23.93 -3.42 -0.23
N THR A 46 -24.55 -2.24 -0.16
CA THR A 46 -25.44 -1.68 -1.21
C THR A 46 -24.75 -0.72 -2.17
N TYR A 47 -23.58 -0.16 -1.82
CA TYR A 47 -22.79 0.58 -2.79
C TYR A 47 -21.93 -0.44 -3.53
N SER A 48 -22.34 -0.79 -4.74
CA SER A 48 -21.48 -1.52 -5.66
C SER A 48 -20.24 -0.66 -5.88
N PHE A 49 -19.14 -0.98 -5.19
CA PHE A 49 -17.82 -0.36 -5.40
C PHE A 49 -17.34 -0.53 -6.85
N ARG A 50 -17.98 -1.43 -7.61
CA ARG A 50 -17.81 -1.58 -9.06
C ARG A 50 -18.32 -0.36 -9.84
N ASP A 51 -19.22 0.44 -9.27
CA ASP A 51 -19.69 1.71 -9.83
C ASP A 51 -18.84 2.91 -9.40
N PHE A 52 -17.76 2.68 -8.63
CA PHE A 52 -16.76 3.69 -8.30
C PHE A 52 -15.96 4.04 -9.57
N ASN A 53 -16.59 4.83 -10.43
CA ASN A 53 -16.00 5.33 -11.65
C ASN A 53 -15.01 6.45 -11.32
N ALA A 54 -13.97 6.61 -12.15
CA ALA A 54 -12.97 7.68 -12.05
C ALA A 54 -13.54 9.11 -11.97
N ASN A 55 -14.84 9.29 -12.24
CA ASN A 55 -15.56 10.55 -12.13
C ASN A 55 -16.11 10.86 -10.73
N GLN A 56 -16.23 9.87 -9.84
CA GLN A 56 -16.79 10.06 -8.51
C GLN A 56 -15.67 10.18 -7.46
N ARG A 57 -15.13 11.39 -7.33
CA ARG A 57 -14.02 11.69 -6.39
C ARG A 57 -14.46 11.85 -4.93
N TYR A 58 -15.77 11.84 -4.67
CA TYR A 58 -16.32 12.04 -3.33
C TYR A 58 -17.43 11.04 -3.07
N LEU A 59 -17.40 10.43 -1.90
CA LEU A 59 -18.43 9.53 -1.41
C LEU A 59 -18.85 9.97 0.00
N GLU A 60 -20.16 10.15 0.20
CA GLU A 60 -20.75 10.38 1.51
C GLU A 60 -21.77 9.27 1.76
N VAL A 61 -21.50 8.46 2.77
CA VAL A 61 -22.36 7.36 3.21
C VAL A 61 -22.84 7.67 4.62
N ARG A 62 -24.11 7.40 4.89
CA ARG A 62 -24.71 7.62 6.20
C ARG A 62 -25.34 6.33 6.69
N ASP A 63 -25.05 5.98 7.93
CA ASP A 63 -25.81 4.99 8.68
C ASP A 63 -26.59 5.70 9.80
N SER A 64 -27.30 4.92 10.62
CA SER A 64 -28.14 5.37 11.72
C SER A 64 -27.37 6.13 12.80
N VAL A 65 -26.07 5.87 12.93
CA VAL A 65 -25.21 6.42 14.00
C VAL A 65 -24.10 7.32 13.44
N TYR A 66 -23.56 7.02 12.25
CA TYR A 66 -22.35 7.66 11.73
C TYR A 66 -22.51 8.18 10.30
N ILE A 67 -21.70 9.19 9.99
CA ILE A 67 -21.51 9.72 8.64
C ILE A 67 -20.08 9.40 8.21
N TYR A 68 -19.94 8.67 7.12
CA TYR A 68 -18.68 8.29 6.49
C TYR A 68 -18.44 9.19 5.29
N MET A 69 -17.29 9.83 5.25
CA MET A 69 -16.90 10.75 4.18
C MET A 69 -15.56 10.31 3.60
N ILE A 70 -15.52 10.04 2.30
CA ILE A 70 -14.31 9.63 1.58
C ILE A 70 -14.09 10.58 0.41
N SER A 71 -12.85 11.05 0.27
CA SER A 71 -12.37 11.82 -0.87
C SER A 71 -11.27 11.02 -1.55
N VAL A 72 -11.48 10.64 -2.80
CA VAL A 72 -10.51 9.88 -3.60
C VAL A 72 -9.75 10.84 -4.49
N GLN A 73 -8.45 10.95 -4.24
CA GLN A 73 -7.50 11.75 -5.01
C GLN A 73 -7.26 11.13 -6.40
N ASP A 74 -6.99 9.82 -6.44
CA ASP A 74 -6.68 9.09 -7.66
C ASP A 74 -7.16 7.63 -7.57
N TYR A 75 -7.42 7.01 -8.71
CA TYR A 75 -7.90 5.63 -8.83
C TYR A 75 -7.08 4.88 -9.88
N LYS A 76 -6.56 3.71 -9.50
CA LYS A 76 -5.82 2.82 -10.39
C LYS A 76 -6.57 1.49 -10.55
N PRO A 77 -6.98 1.11 -11.77
CA PRO A 77 -7.56 -0.21 -12.00
C PRO A 77 -6.51 -1.30 -11.80
N ALA A 78 -6.96 -2.51 -11.47
CA ALA A 78 -6.08 -3.66 -11.18
C ALA A 78 -5.11 -4.01 -12.32
N ASP A 79 -5.49 -3.74 -13.57
CA ASP A 79 -4.65 -4.00 -14.75
C ASP A 79 -3.56 -2.93 -14.98
N SER A 80 -3.54 -1.86 -14.16
CA SER A 80 -2.56 -0.79 -14.27
C SER A 80 -1.35 -1.02 -13.37
N VAL A 81 -0.24 -0.32 -13.65
CA VAL A 81 0.96 -0.39 -12.79
C VAL A 81 0.58 0.09 -11.39
N PRO A 82 0.71 -0.78 -10.36
CA PRO A 82 0.33 -0.44 -9.00
C PRO A 82 1.26 0.66 -8.46
N PRO A 83 0.80 1.42 -7.46
CA PRO A 83 1.62 2.41 -6.79
C PRO A 83 2.89 1.80 -6.21
N MET A 84 3.98 2.58 -6.15
CA MET A 84 5.26 2.11 -5.60
C MET A 84 5.12 1.56 -4.17
N GLN A 85 4.21 2.12 -3.37
CA GLN A 85 3.94 1.69 -1.99
C GLN A 85 3.52 0.22 -1.90
N PHE A 86 2.76 -0.28 -2.88
CA PHE A 86 2.35 -1.68 -2.95
C PHE A 86 3.49 -2.61 -3.38
N LEU A 87 4.47 -2.07 -4.11
CA LEU A 87 5.59 -2.84 -4.64
C LEU A 87 6.79 -2.88 -3.70
N GLU A 88 6.88 -1.99 -2.71
CA GLU A 88 8.07 -1.84 -1.87
C GLU A 88 8.45 -3.15 -1.17
N ASP A 89 7.47 -3.82 -0.54
CA ASP A 89 7.69 -5.08 0.16
C ASP A 89 8.06 -6.23 -0.78
N GLU A 90 7.46 -6.25 -1.98
CA GLU A 90 7.80 -7.23 -3.01
C GLU A 90 9.22 -7.03 -3.54
N ILE A 91 9.60 -5.79 -3.87
CA ILE A 91 10.94 -5.44 -4.33
C ILE A 91 11.96 -5.83 -3.25
N LYS A 92 11.69 -5.50 -1.99
CA LYS A 92 12.54 -5.87 -0.85
C LYS A 92 12.70 -7.38 -0.74
N ARG A 93 11.60 -8.14 -0.87
CA ARG A 93 11.62 -9.62 -0.87
C ARG A 93 12.47 -10.17 -2.00
N ILE A 94 12.35 -9.65 -3.21
CA ILE A 94 13.15 -10.06 -4.38
C ILE A 94 14.63 -9.80 -4.14
N ILE A 95 14.99 -8.60 -3.67
CA ILE A 95 16.38 -8.22 -3.39
C ILE A 95 16.98 -9.14 -2.31
N LEU A 96 16.24 -9.41 -1.24
CA LEU A 96 16.67 -10.30 -0.16
C LEU A 96 16.91 -11.72 -0.67
N ASN A 97 16.00 -12.26 -1.49
CA ASN A 97 16.17 -13.59 -2.08
C ASN A 97 17.38 -13.66 -3.02
N LYS A 98 17.63 -12.61 -3.80
CA LYS A 98 18.80 -12.53 -4.67
C LYS A 98 20.09 -12.56 -3.84
N ARG A 99 20.19 -11.72 -2.80
CA ARG A 99 21.36 -11.69 -1.90
C ARG A 99 21.60 -13.02 -1.20
N LYS A 100 20.54 -13.70 -0.74
CA LYS A 100 20.63 -15.04 -0.14
C LYS A 100 21.20 -16.06 -1.13
N ASN A 101 20.69 -16.08 -2.37
CA ASN A 101 21.18 -16.98 -3.40
C ASN A 101 22.63 -16.71 -3.78
N ASP A 102 23.02 -15.45 -3.91
CA ASP A 102 24.39 -15.05 -4.23
C ASP A 102 25.35 -15.45 -3.10
N LEU A 103 24.94 -15.29 -1.83
CA LEU A 103 25.71 -15.74 -0.68
C LEU A 103 25.95 -17.25 -0.70
N ILE A 104 24.91 -18.05 -0.96
CA ILE A 104 25.03 -19.52 -1.05
C ILE A 104 25.99 -19.93 -2.17
N LYS A 105 25.90 -19.28 -3.34
CA LYS A 105 26.80 -19.54 -4.46
C LYS A 105 28.26 -19.22 -4.11
N ASN A 106 28.49 -18.07 -3.50
CA ASN A 106 29.83 -17.65 -3.08
C ASN A 106 30.41 -18.63 -2.05
N MET A 107 29.62 -19.04 -1.05
CA MET A 107 30.07 -20.04 -0.07
C MET A 107 30.45 -21.37 -0.72
N ARG A 108 29.64 -21.86 -1.66
CA ARG A 108 29.98 -23.10 -2.42
C ARG A 108 31.26 -22.93 -3.22
N GLN A 109 31.43 -21.78 -3.88
CA GLN A 109 32.63 -21.51 -4.65
C GLN A 109 33.87 -21.42 -3.77
N THR A 110 33.79 -20.76 -2.61
CA THR A 110 34.88 -20.72 -1.63
C THR A 110 35.24 -22.12 -1.13
N VAL A 111 34.25 -22.94 -0.74
CA VAL A 111 34.51 -24.31 -0.29
C VAL A 111 35.17 -25.16 -1.40
N LEU A 112 34.71 -25.03 -2.64
CA LEU A 112 35.31 -25.72 -3.78
C LEU A 112 36.75 -25.25 -4.04
N GLN A 113 36.98 -23.94 -3.99
CA GLN A 113 38.30 -23.34 -4.18
C GLN A 113 39.26 -23.80 -3.07
N ASP A 114 38.82 -23.77 -1.81
CA ASP A 114 39.60 -24.24 -0.67
C ASP A 114 39.97 -25.73 -0.81
N ALA A 115 39.04 -26.58 -1.24
CA ALA A 115 39.29 -28.01 -1.43
C ALA A 115 40.32 -28.27 -2.56
N ILE A 116 40.27 -27.50 -3.65
CA ILE A 116 41.23 -27.56 -4.75
C ILE A 116 42.62 -27.11 -4.27
N GLU A 117 42.71 -25.99 -3.56
CA GLU A 117 43.98 -25.42 -3.07
C GLU A 117 44.68 -26.33 -2.04
N HIS A 118 43.91 -27.08 -1.24
CA HIS A 118 44.44 -28.01 -0.25
C HIS A 118 44.63 -29.44 -0.79
N ASN A 119 44.52 -29.68 -2.11
CA ASN A 119 44.67 -31.00 -2.75
C ASN A 119 43.76 -32.09 -2.16
N GLN A 120 42.59 -31.72 -1.62
CA GLN A 120 41.63 -32.66 -1.02
C GLN A 120 40.61 -33.22 -2.04
N VAL A 121 40.88 -33.06 -3.34
CA VAL A 121 39.98 -33.49 -4.41
C VAL A 121 40.51 -34.78 -5.06
N GLU A 122 39.92 -35.93 -4.70
CA GLU A 122 40.03 -37.13 -5.52
C GLU A 122 39.05 -37.00 -6.70
N ILE A 123 39.59 -36.80 -7.90
CA ILE A 123 38.83 -36.84 -9.14
C ILE A 123 38.71 -38.33 -9.54
N TYR A 124 37.49 -38.88 -9.55
CA TYR A 124 37.15 -40.15 -10.21
C TYR A 124 36.50 -39.88 -11.56
#